data_AF-Q704W5-F1
#
_entry.id   AF-Q704W5-F1
#
_cell.length_a   1.000
_cell.length_b   1.000
_cell.length_c   1.000
_cell.angle_alpha   90.00
_cell.angle_beta   90.00
_cell.angle_gamma   90.00
#
_symmetry.space_group_name_H-M   'P 1'
#
loop_
_entity.id
_entity.type
_entity.pdbx_description
1 polymer ?
#
loop_
_entity_poly.entity_id
_entity_poly.type
_entity_poly.pdbx_seq_one_letter_code
_entity_poly.pdbx_strand_id
1 'polypeptide(L)'
;ITSLAESQLQTRQQIKKLEGLQQKVSYKGDPIVQHRPMLEERIVELFRNLMKSAFVVERQPCMPMHPDRPLVIKTGVQFTTKVRLLVKFPELNYQLKIKVCIDKDSGDVAALRGSRKFNILGTNTKVMNMEESNNGSLSAEFKHLTLREQRCGNGGRANCD
;
A
#
# COMPACT_ATOMS: atom_id res chain seq x y z
N ILE A 1 -13.45 5.80 6.81
CA ILE A 1 -12.80 5.33 5.56
C ILE A 1 -13.63 4.25 4.87
N THR A 2 -13.91 3.10 5.51
CA THR A 2 -14.75 2.04 4.90
C THR A 2 -16.10 2.55 4.39
N SER A 3 -16.88 3.23 5.23
CA SER A 3 -18.19 3.80 4.82
C SER A 3 -18.09 4.70 3.58
N LEU A 4 -17.06 5.54 3.48
CA LEU A 4 -16.85 6.37 2.30
C LEU A 4 -16.50 5.52 1.06
N ALA A 5 -15.69 4.47 1.22
CA ALA A 5 -15.35 3.56 0.13
C ALA A 5 -16.58 2.80 -0.39
N GLU A 6 -17.46 2.34 0.52
CA GLU A 6 -18.74 1.71 0.18
C GLU A 6 -19.63 2.67 -0.59
N SER A 7 -19.80 3.91 -0.10
CA SER A 7 -20.57 4.93 -0.80
C SER A 7 -20.02 5.21 -2.20
N GLN A 8 -18.69 5.30 -2.35
CA GLN A 8 -18.06 5.52 -3.66
C GLN A 8 -18.29 4.36 -4.64
N LEU A 9 -18.20 3.11 -4.17
CA LEU A 9 -18.51 1.94 -4.99
C LEU A 9 -19.98 1.90 -5.38
N GLN A 10 -20.89 2.24 -4.47
CA GLN A 10 -22.32 2.33 -4.74
C GLN A 10 -22.61 3.43 -5.78
N THR A 11 -22.01 4.62 -5.64
CA THR A 11 -22.12 5.70 -6.63
C THR A 11 -21.61 5.25 -8.00
N ARG A 12 -20.50 4.51 -8.05
CA ARG A 12 -20.00 3.94 -9.30
C ARG A 12 -20.98 2.96 -9.93
N GLN A 13 -21.63 2.10 -9.13
CA GLN A 13 -22.68 1.21 -9.64
C GLN A 13 -23.88 1.99 -10.18
N GLN A 14 -24.26 3.11 -9.55
CA GLN A 14 -25.31 4.00 -10.06
C GLN A 14 -24.92 4.62 -11.40
N ILE A 15 -23.68 5.09 -11.55
CA ILE A 15 -23.16 5.64 -12.82
C ILE A 15 -23.18 4.58 -13.94
N LYS A 16 -22.78 3.33 -13.63
CA LYS A 16 -22.90 2.20 -14.57
C LYS A 16 -24.35 1.89 -14.94
N LYS A 17 -25.29 2.04 -14.00
CA LYS A 17 -26.72 1.86 -14.28
C LYS A 17 -27.24 2.95 -15.22
N LEU A 18 -26.77 4.19 -15.09
CA LEU A 18 -27.09 5.27 -16.03
C LEU A 18 -26.61 4.93 -17.45
N GLU A 19 -25.42 4.34 -17.60
CA GLU A 19 -24.94 3.84 -18.90
C GLU A 19 -25.91 2.81 -19.51
N GLY A 20 -26.33 1.82 -18.72
CA GLY A 20 -27.27 0.81 -19.18
C GLY A 20 -28.66 1.35 -19.53
N LEU A 21 -29.08 2.48 -18.92
CA LEU A 21 -30.33 3.16 -19.28
C LEU A 21 -30.16 3.98 -20.57
N GLN A 22 -29.05 4.70 -20.70
CA GLN A 22 -28.74 5.48 -21.91
C GLN A 22 -28.64 4.57 -23.16
N GLN A 23 -28.10 3.35 -23.01
CA GLN A 23 -28.06 2.38 -24.11
C GLN A 23 -29.45 1.91 -24.57
N LYS A 24 -30.47 1.98 -23.70
CA LYS A 24 -31.84 1.58 -24.02
C LYS A 24 -32.67 2.74 -24.58
N VAL A 25 -32.50 3.92 -23.99
CA VAL A 25 -33.23 5.13 -24.36
C VAL A 25 -32.27 6.31 -24.27
N SER A 26 -32.07 7.00 -25.41
CA SER A 26 -31.28 8.23 -25.48
C SER A 26 -31.89 9.17 -26.51
N TYR A 27 -31.57 10.46 -26.40
CA TYR A 27 -32.13 11.51 -27.23
C TYR A 27 -31.11 12.63 -27.43
N LYS A 28 -31.40 13.53 -28.38
CA LYS A 28 -30.53 14.69 -28.63
C LYS A 28 -30.50 15.59 -27.38
N GLY A 29 -29.30 15.81 -26.84
CA GLY A 29 -29.13 16.59 -25.60
C GLY A 29 -29.23 15.78 -24.31
N ASP A 30 -29.17 14.44 -24.37
CA ASP A 30 -29.18 13.57 -23.20
C ASP A 30 -28.06 13.91 -22.20
N PRO A 31 -28.40 14.33 -20.96
CA PRO A 31 -27.41 14.65 -19.93
C PRO A 31 -26.50 13.48 -19.55
N ILE A 32 -26.98 12.23 -19.70
CA ILE A 32 -26.18 11.04 -19.38
C ILE A 32 -25.02 10.95 -20.37
N VAL A 33 -25.25 11.18 -21.66
CA VAL A 33 -24.19 11.15 -22.68
C VAL A 33 -23.15 12.25 -22.40
N GLN A 34 -23.60 13.44 -22.00
CA GLN A 34 -22.74 14.60 -21.80
C GLN A 34 -21.88 14.51 -20.53
N HIS A 35 -22.44 14.03 -19.41
CA HIS A 35 -21.78 14.12 -18.11
C HIS A 35 -21.22 12.81 -17.57
N ARG A 36 -21.78 11.67 -17.97
CA ARG A 36 -21.39 10.37 -17.41
C ARG A 36 -19.89 10.06 -17.53
N PRO A 37 -19.20 10.32 -18.66
CA PRO A 37 -17.76 10.04 -18.74
C PRO A 37 -16.96 10.74 -17.65
N MET A 38 -17.26 12.03 -17.40
CA MET A 38 -16.60 12.82 -16.35
C MET A 38 -16.94 12.31 -14.94
N LEU A 39 -18.19 11.87 -14.72
CA LEU A 39 -18.60 11.30 -13.43
C LEU A 39 -17.87 9.98 -13.14
N GLU A 40 -17.73 9.09 -14.12
CA GLU A 40 -17.01 7.81 -13.98
C GLU A 40 -15.51 8.06 -13.71
N GLU A 41 -14.89 9.00 -14.43
CA GLU A 41 -13.49 9.37 -14.19
C GLU A 41 -13.28 9.86 -12.75
N ARG A 42 -14.10 10.83 -12.31
CA ARG A 42 -13.97 11.40 -10.96
C ARG A 42 -14.19 10.37 -9.86
N ILE A 43 -15.20 9.50 -9.97
CA ILE A 43 -15.46 8.51 -8.92
C ILE A 43 -14.35 7.46 -8.84
N VAL A 44 -13.80 7.05 -10.00
CA VAL A 44 -12.67 6.12 -10.05
C VAL A 44 -11.42 6.75 -9.44
N GLU A 45 -11.16 8.03 -9.71
CA GLU A 45 -10.00 8.72 -9.14
C GLU A 45 -10.13 8.93 -7.63
N LEU A 46 -11.32 9.31 -7.15
CA LEU A 46 -11.60 9.43 -5.72
C LEU A 46 -11.40 8.09 -4.99
N PHE A 47 -11.94 7.00 -5.54
CA PHE A 47 -11.78 5.68 -4.94
C PHE A 47 -10.32 5.20 -4.99
N ARG A 48 -9.61 5.43 -6.09
CA ARG A 48 -8.18 5.11 -6.23
C ARG A 48 -7.36 5.82 -5.15
N ASN A 49 -7.57 7.12 -4.95
CA ASN A 49 -6.83 7.90 -3.97
C ASN A 49 -7.20 7.52 -2.54
N LEU A 50 -8.48 7.23 -2.28
CA LEU A 50 -8.90 6.69 -0.98
C LEU A 50 -8.19 5.37 -0.66
N MET A 51 -8.12 4.43 -1.61
CA MET A 51 -7.45 3.15 -1.43
C MET A 51 -5.95 3.30 -1.16
N LYS A 52 -5.27 4.22 -1.86
CA LYS A 52 -3.85 4.53 -1.63
C LYS A 52 -3.64 5.09 -0.22
N SER A 53 -4.42 6.09 0.18
CA SER A 53 -4.32 6.72 1.51
C SER A 53 -4.72 5.80 2.65
N ALA A 54 -5.56 4.80 2.38
CA ALA A 54 -5.98 3.82 3.37
C ALA A 54 -4.93 2.75 3.67
N PHE A 55 -3.87 2.61 2.87
CA PHE A 55 -2.80 1.66 3.11
C PHE A 55 -1.71 2.29 3.98
N VAL A 56 -1.64 1.86 5.24
CA VAL A 56 -0.80 2.48 6.27
C VAL A 56 0.09 1.48 6.99
N VAL A 57 1.19 1.97 7.56
CA VAL A 57 2.01 1.20 8.52
C VAL A 57 1.36 1.34 9.90
N GLU A 58 0.69 0.28 10.36
CA GLU A 58 0.04 0.25 11.69
C GLU A 58 1.09 0.12 12.81
N ARG A 59 2.13 -0.70 12.58
CA ARG A 59 3.24 -0.87 13.53
C ARG A 59 4.56 -0.70 12.79
N GLN A 60 5.29 0.34 13.16
CA GLN A 60 6.58 0.68 12.56
C GLN A 60 7.62 -0.43 12.80
N PRO A 61 8.66 -0.55 11.95
CA PRO A 61 9.74 -1.51 12.12
C PRO A 61 10.37 -1.43 13.52
N CYS A 62 10.36 -2.54 14.25
CA CYS A 62 10.90 -2.61 15.61
C CYS A 62 11.49 -3.99 15.91
N MET A 63 12.62 -4.01 16.61
CA MET A 63 13.21 -5.23 17.16
C MET A 63 12.44 -5.64 18.44
N PRO A 64 11.95 -6.89 18.56
CA PRO A 64 11.21 -7.32 19.75
C PRO A 64 12.00 -7.19 21.07
N MET A 65 13.32 -7.31 21.01
CA MET A 65 14.22 -7.15 22.17
C MET A 65 14.40 -5.69 22.62
N HIS A 66 13.95 -4.72 21.82
CA HIS A 66 14.10 -3.29 22.08
C HIS A 66 12.80 -2.54 21.76
N PRO A 67 11.69 -2.80 22.49
CA PRO A 67 10.37 -2.24 22.18
C PRO A 67 10.32 -0.71 22.24
N ASP A 68 11.12 -0.08 23.11
CA ASP A 68 11.19 1.39 23.26
C ASP A 68 12.07 2.07 22.20
N ARG A 69 12.64 1.30 21.25
CA ARG A 69 13.51 1.82 20.19
C ARG A 69 12.99 1.43 18.80
N PRO A 70 11.78 1.86 18.42
CA PRO A 70 11.30 1.67 17.05
C PRO A 70 12.21 2.41 16.06
N LEU A 71 12.18 1.98 14.79
CA LEU A 71 12.95 2.55 13.68
C LEU A 71 14.48 2.37 13.78
N VAL A 72 15.01 1.80 14.86
CA VAL A 72 16.42 1.42 14.99
C VAL A 72 16.56 -0.08 14.77
N ILE A 73 17.24 -0.48 13.69
CA ILE A 73 17.39 -1.90 13.30
C ILE A 73 18.87 -2.29 13.27
N LYS A 74 19.23 -3.31 14.07
CA LYS A 74 20.56 -3.91 14.05
C LYS A 74 20.61 -5.00 12.97
N THR A 75 21.62 -4.96 12.09
CA THR A 75 21.82 -5.99 11.06
C THR A 75 21.98 -7.38 11.69
N GLY A 76 21.40 -8.40 11.04
CA GLY A 76 21.38 -9.77 11.55
C GLY A 76 20.42 -10.02 12.72
N VAL A 77 19.83 -8.98 13.32
CA VAL A 77 18.81 -9.12 14.37
C VAL A 77 17.42 -9.07 13.75
N GLN A 78 16.53 -9.90 14.28
CA GLN A 78 15.15 -9.97 13.81
C GLN A 78 14.36 -8.73 14.22
N PHE A 79 13.56 -8.23 13.29
CA PHE A 79 12.59 -7.17 13.52
C PHE A 79 11.22 -7.54 12.93
N THR A 80 10.23 -6.75 13.31
CA THR A 80 8.84 -6.95 12.91
C THR A 80 8.23 -5.63 12.47
N THR A 81 7.26 -5.67 11.56
CA THR A 81 6.50 -4.51 11.10
C THR A 81 5.10 -4.98 10.68
N LYS A 82 4.09 -4.12 10.82
CA LYS A 82 2.71 -4.46 10.46
C LYS A 82 2.10 -3.35 9.60
N VAL A 83 1.47 -3.73 8.50
CA VAL A 83 0.69 -2.83 7.65
C VAL A 83 -0.80 -3.16 7.74
N ARG A 84 -1.63 -2.16 7.46
CA ARG A 84 -3.07 -2.26 7.54
C ARG A 84 -3.72 -1.51 6.37
N LEU A 85 -4.76 -2.11 5.81
CA LEU A 85 -5.68 -1.43 4.91
C LEU A 85 -6.90 -0.97 5.72
N LEU A 86 -7.13 0.34 5.78
CA LEU A 86 -8.21 0.94 6.58
C LEU A 86 -9.60 0.76 5.93
N VAL A 87 -9.65 0.43 4.64
CA VAL A 87 -10.87 -0.02 3.95
C VAL A 87 -11.08 -1.50 4.27
N LYS A 88 -12.19 -1.81 4.94
CA LYS A 88 -12.54 -3.17 5.36
C LYS A 88 -13.54 -3.80 4.38
N PHE A 89 -13.04 -4.43 3.33
CA PHE A 89 -13.86 -5.23 2.41
C PHE A 89 -13.57 -6.73 2.60
N PRO A 90 -14.56 -7.53 3.06
CA PRO A 90 -14.41 -8.97 3.19
C PRO A 90 -13.97 -9.66 1.88
N GLU A 91 -14.36 -9.10 0.73
CA GLU A 91 -14.01 -9.56 -0.61
C GLU A 91 -12.50 -9.49 -0.88
N LEU A 92 -11.76 -8.66 -0.14
CA LEU A 92 -10.31 -8.54 -0.26
C LEU A 92 -9.54 -9.48 0.68
N ASN A 93 -10.23 -10.23 1.55
CA ASN A 93 -9.59 -11.16 2.46
C ASN A 93 -8.80 -12.22 1.67
N TYR A 94 -7.52 -12.39 2.00
CA TYR A 94 -6.58 -13.27 1.30
C TYR A 94 -6.28 -12.94 -0.18
N GLN A 95 -6.80 -11.82 -0.72
CA GLN A 95 -6.58 -11.45 -2.12
C GLN A 95 -5.29 -10.65 -2.36
N LEU A 96 -4.83 -9.92 -1.34
CA LEU A 96 -3.72 -8.97 -1.49
C LEU A 96 -2.40 -9.58 -0.97
N LYS A 97 -1.40 -9.69 -1.85
CA LYS A 97 -0.03 -10.08 -1.48
C LYS A 97 0.85 -8.84 -1.31
N ILE A 98 1.29 -8.60 -0.08
CA ILE A 98 2.15 -7.48 0.28
C ILE A 98 3.61 -7.91 0.18
N LYS A 99 4.46 -7.11 -0.49
CA LYS A 99 5.91 -7.32 -0.56
C LYS A 99 6.63 -6.21 0.20
N VAL A 100 7.57 -6.58 1.07
CA VAL A 100 8.42 -5.64 1.81
C VAL A 100 9.81 -5.57 1.17
N CYS A 101 10.35 -4.35 1.10
CA CYS A 101 11.71 -4.07 0.65
C CYS A 101 12.23 -2.82 1.35
N ILE A 102 13.55 -2.66 1.38
CA ILE A 102 14.24 -1.45 1.87
C ILE A 102 15.05 -0.87 0.71
N ASP A 103 15.33 0.44 0.75
CA ASP A 103 16.12 1.15 -0.27
C ASP A 103 15.57 1.06 -1.70
N LYS A 104 14.26 0.85 -1.86
CA LYS A 104 13.59 0.86 -3.17
C LYS A 104 13.43 2.31 -3.66
N ASP A 105 13.75 2.54 -4.93
CA ASP A 105 13.57 3.81 -5.65
C ASP A 105 14.46 5.00 -5.19
N SER A 106 15.34 4.81 -4.20
CA SER A 106 16.43 5.75 -3.86
C SER A 106 17.65 5.61 -4.80
N GLY A 107 17.54 4.79 -5.85
CA GLY A 107 18.65 4.37 -6.69
C GLY A 107 19.11 5.36 -7.76
N ASP A 108 18.28 6.33 -8.20
CA ASP A 108 18.51 6.93 -9.53
C ASP A 108 18.73 8.44 -9.63
N VAL A 109 18.56 9.29 -8.60
CA VAL A 109 18.81 10.74 -8.82
C VAL A 109 19.51 11.51 -7.70
N ALA A 110 19.36 11.20 -6.41
CA ALA A 110 19.97 12.06 -5.37
C ALA A 110 20.09 11.46 -3.97
N ALA A 111 19.85 10.16 -3.75
CA ALA A 111 19.92 9.60 -2.40
C ALA A 111 21.38 9.36 -2.00
N LEU A 112 22.01 10.44 -1.49
CA LEU A 112 23.20 10.44 -0.65
C LEU A 112 24.30 9.49 -1.16
N ARG A 113 25.12 9.98 -2.12
CA ARG A 113 26.36 9.33 -2.56
C ARG A 113 27.14 8.84 -1.33
N GLY A 114 27.45 7.54 -1.27
CA GLY A 114 28.13 6.90 -0.14
C GLY A 114 27.22 6.19 0.88
N SER A 115 25.89 6.25 0.70
CA SER A 115 24.96 5.48 1.54
C SER A 115 25.15 3.97 1.39
N ARG A 116 25.17 3.28 2.54
CA ARG A 116 25.11 1.81 2.58
C ARG A 116 23.73 1.36 2.13
N LYS A 117 23.67 0.29 1.33
CA LYS A 117 22.43 -0.38 0.93
C LYS A 117 22.23 -1.66 1.73
N PHE A 118 20.99 -2.01 1.99
CA PHE A 118 20.63 -3.22 2.72
C PHE A 118 19.63 -4.08 1.95
N ASN A 119 19.66 -5.38 2.23
CA ASN A 119 18.67 -6.34 1.77
C ASN A 119 17.87 -6.84 2.97
N ILE A 120 16.55 -6.99 2.77
CA ILE A 120 15.69 -7.71 3.70
C ILE A 120 15.83 -9.21 3.43
N LEU A 121 16.15 -9.97 4.47
CA LEU A 121 16.13 -11.44 4.47
C LEU A 121 14.95 -11.96 5.30
N GLY A 122 14.56 -13.20 5.04
CA GLY A 122 13.37 -13.85 5.60
C GLY A 122 12.19 -13.81 4.63
N THR A 123 10.97 -13.98 5.15
CA THR A 123 9.74 -14.00 4.35
C THR A 123 9.33 -12.59 3.93
N ASN A 124 9.77 -12.16 2.74
CA ASN A 124 9.58 -10.80 2.23
C ASN A 124 8.21 -10.55 1.56
N THR A 125 7.36 -11.57 1.46
CA THR A 125 5.97 -11.42 1.00
C THR A 125 4.99 -12.02 2.01
N LYS A 126 3.90 -11.32 2.29
CA LYS A 126 2.87 -11.74 3.22
C LYS A 126 1.49 -11.46 2.62
N VAL A 127 0.59 -12.43 2.71
CA VAL A 127 -0.81 -12.26 2.28
C VAL A 127 -1.56 -11.52 3.38
N MET A 128 -2.24 -10.43 3.00
CA MET A 128 -3.09 -9.65 3.90
C MET A 128 -4.40 -10.40 4.17
N ASN A 129 -4.78 -10.45 5.43
CA ASN A 129 -5.98 -11.15 5.89
C ASN A 129 -6.62 -10.44 7.09
N MET A 130 -7.82 -10.90 7.47
CA MET A 130 -8.58 -10.35 8.60
C MET A 130 -8.38 -11.12 9.92
N GLU A 131 -7.73 -12.30 9.88
CA GLU A 131 -7.54 -13.20 11.03
C GLU A 131 -6.40 -12.76 11.96
N GLU A 132 -5.35 -12.14 11.41
CA GLU A 132 -4.20 -11.66 12.18
C GLU A 132 -4.51 -10.45 13.09
N SER A 133 -5.70 -9.89 13.02
CA SER A 133 -6.11 -8.71 13.78
C SER A 133 -7.40 -8.94 14.57
N ASN A 134 -7.33 -8.71 15.89
CA ASN A 134 -8.46 -8.88 16.83
C ASN A 134 -9.73 -8.07 16.51
N ASN A 135 -9.63 -7.06 15.64
CA ASN A 135 -10.73 -6.18 15.26
C ASN A 135 -11.27 -6.45 13.84
N GLY A 136 -10.94 -7.62 13.25
CA GLY A 136 -11.32 -7.99 11.90
C GLY A 136 -10.85 -6.97 10.86
N SER A 137 -9.63 -6.46 10.99
CA SER A 137 -9.05 -5.54 10.01
C SER A 137 -8.13 -6.26 9.04
N LEU A 138 -8.14 -5.83 7.79
CA LEU A 138 -7.21 -6.30 6.77
C LEU A 138 -5.81 -5.82 7.11
N SER A 139 -4.97 -6.76 7.52
CA SER A 139 -3.60 -6.49 7.95
C SER A 139 -2.64 -7.56 7.47
N ALA A 140 -1.36 -7.20 7.39
CA ALA A 140 -0.29 -8.15 7.13
C ALA A 140 0.86 -7.86 8.09
N GLU A 141 1.17 -8.83 8.94
CA GLU A 141 2.29 -8.73 9.87
C GLU A 141 3.51 -9.50 9.36
N PHE A 142 4.64 -8.80 9.25
CA PHE A 142 5.93 -9.40 8.93
C PHE A 142 6.71 -9.66 10.22
N LYS A 143 7.09 -10.91 10.42
CA LYS A 143 7.93 -11.37 11.55
C LYS A 143 9.23 -11.95 11.02
N HIS A 144 10.24 -12.01 11.88
CA HIS A 144 11.54 -12.62 11.59
C HIS A 144 12.26 -11.99 10.38
N LEU A 145 11.96 -10.73 10.06
CA LEU A 145 12.72 -10.00 9.05
C LEU A 145 14.10 -9.68 9.60
N THR A 146 15.14 -9.75 8.78
CA THR A 146 16.50 -9.32 9.16
C THR A 146 17.10 -8.46 8.05
N LEU A 147 18.03 -7.58 8.41
CA LEU A 147 18.77 -6.78 7.44
C LEU A 147 20.19 -7.33 7.25
N ARG A 148 20.63 -7.39 5.99
CA ARG A 148 22.01 -7.67 5.61
C ARG A 148 22.53 -6.58 4.69
N GLU A 149 23.73 -6.06 4.99
CA GLU A 149 24.40 -5.07 4.15
C GLU A 149 24.71 -5.65 2.76
N GLN A 150 24.41 -4.89 1.71
CA GLN A 150 24.76 -5.22 0.35
C GLN A 150 26.22 -4.83 0.08
N ARG A 151 27.13 -5.79 0.23
CA ARG A 151 28.56 -5.63 -0.03
C ARG A 151 28.89 -6.05 -1.46
N CYS A 152 28.61 -5.20 -2.45
CA CYS A 152 29.17 -5.22 -3.81
C CYS A 152 28.57 -4.07 -4.64
N GLY A 153 29.41 -3.18 -5.16
CA GLY A 153 29.06 -2.06 -6.05
C GLY A 153 30.11 -0.94 -6.06
N ASN A 154 30.38 -0.35 -7.22
CA ASN A 154 31.34 0.76 -7.44
C ASN A 154 30.85 2.11 -6.87
N GLY A 155 30.36 2.12 -5.63
CA GLY A 155 29.97 3.33 -4.91
C GLY A 155 31.17 3.87 -4.13
N GLY A 156 31.89 4.83 -4.71
CA GLY A 156 33.05 5.45 -4.07
C GLY A 156 32.72 5.98 -2.67
N ARG A 157 33.26 5.31 -1.64
CA ARG A 157 33.45 5.91 -0.33
C ARG A 157 34.51 6.99 -0.53
N ALA A 158 34.11 8.25 -0.55
CA ALA A 158 35.10 9.32 -0.38
C ALA A 158 35.60 9.21 1.06
N ASN A 159 36.83 8.75 1.24
CA ASN A 159 37.58 9.06 2.45
C ASN A 159 37.71 10.57 2.50
N CYS A 160 37.10 11.19 3.50
CA CYS A 160 37.58 12.47 4.00
C CYS A 160 38.62 12.12 5.06
N ASP A 161 39.89 12.19 4.66
CA ASP A 161 41.00 12.42 5.59
C ASP A 161 40.86 13.80 6.25
#